data_AF-A0A940AKW3-F1
#
_entry.id   AF-A0A940AKW3-F1
#
_cell.length_a   1.000
_cell.length_b   1.000
_cell.length_c   1.000
_cell.angle_alpha   90.00
_cell.angle_beta   90.00
_cell.angle_gamma   90.00
#
_symmetry.space_group_name_H-M   'P 1'
#
loop_
_entity.id
_entity.type
_entity.pdbx_description
1 polymer ?
#
loop_
_entity_poly.entity_id
_entity_poly.type
_entity_poly.pdbx_seq_one_letter_code
_entity_poly.pdbx_strand_id
1 'polypeptide(L)'
;MAVDASLVEQIVAEIDARLSDQMNAILHYRDFRSLESAWRGMHFLVSRLRFSENIVVQIINASKQDLLADFEDASEIVYSGLYRHIYVEQYGQYGGTPVGCMLGLYEFDVTPPDVRLLSRIAAVAAMAHAPFLGQAGKSFFSIRTWEELPNIKDLGFLYDMPKFASWRAFRESEDARYCALLLPRFLLRAPYSPASSTVESFSFTEDSADPELACWGSPCLALAERLGESFARYRWCVNIVGPEDGAVRNLPTYAFESMDVIQKKIPLEVIVSERREFELSRLGFCALAMLKGADSAAFLSACSCQRPMEERAGESSERVLSWNLSRQLPYMFLITRLAHYIKVIQRENIGTWKSAKELERELNAWLAQYVTVMNDPDKETRGRRPFNYARVEVSGEDGAAGWYTVRLKVRPHFRYMGMHFTLALTGKLDR
;
A
#
# COMPACT_ATOMS: atom_id res chain seq x y z
N MET A 1 -39.16 -54.31 3.17
CA MET A 1 -38.78 -53.17 4.01
C MET A 1 -38.72 -51.95 3.12
N ALA A 2 -39.74 -51.08 3.19
CA ALA A 2 -39.63 -49.77 2.56
C ALA A 2 -38.60 -48.99 3.37
N VAL A 3 -37.53 -48.54 2.73
CA VAL A 3 -36.57 -47.65 3.38
C VAL A 3 -37.31 -46.34 3.66
N ASP A 4 -37.39 -45.96 4.92
CA ASP A 4 -38.03 -44.71 5.34
C ASP A 4 -37.21 -43.54 4.79
N ALA A 5 -37.83 -42.70 3.95
CA ALA A 5 -37.14 -41.56 3.32
C ALA A 5 -36.52 -40.62 4.38
N SER A 6 -37.17 -40.49 5.54
CA SER A 6 -36.66 -39.69 6.66
C SER A 6 -35.36 -40.24 7.25
N LEU A 7 -35.20 -41.57 7.28
CA LEU A 7 -33.97 -42.20 7.76
C LEU A 7 -32.81 -41.99 6.78
N VAL A 8 -33.09 -41.99 5.48
CA VAL A 8 -32.08 -41.69 4.45
C VAL A 8 -31.61 -40.24 4.57
N GLU A 9 -32.53 -39.28 4.73
CA GLU A 9 -32.19 -37.88 4.92
C GLU A 9 -31.33 -37.64 6.17
N GLN A 10 -31.63 -38.33 7.28
CA GLN A 10 -30.81 -38.25 8.50
C GLN A 10 -29.40 -38.81 8.29
N ILE A 11 -29.27 -39.94 7.58
CA ILE A 11 -27.96 -40.53 7.29
C ILE A 11 -27.15 -39.61 6.37
N VAL A 12 -27.78 -39.01 5.35
CA VAL A 12 -27.12 -38.05 4.45
C VAL A 12 -26.66 -36.82 5.24
N ALA A 13 -27.52 -36.26 6.10
CA ALA A 13 -27.15 -35.12 6.94
C ALA A 13 -25.95 -35.41 7.87
N GLU A 14 -25.90 -36.61 8.47
CA GLU A 14 -24.78 -37.05 9.30
C GLU A 14 -23.48 -37.22 8.48
N ILE A 15 -23.56 -37.73 7.26
CA ILE A 15 -22.42 -37.83 6.35
C ILE A 15 -21.93 -36.42 5.97
N ASP A 16 -22.84 -35.53 5.59
CA ASP A 16 -22.53 -34.14 5.23
C ASP A 16 -21.90 -33.38 6.39
N ALA A 17 -22.34 -33.62 7.63
CA ALA A 17 -21.73 -33.05 8.82
C ALA A 17 -20.26 -33.52 8.97
N ARG A 18 -20.00 -34.84 8.86
CA ARG A 18 -18.63 -35.38 8.96
C ARG A 18 -17.73 -34.92 7.83
N LEU A 19 -18.26 -34.81 6.61
CA LEU A 19 -17.54 -34.26 5.47
C LEU A 19 -17.23 -32.78 5.67
N SER A 20 -18.18 -32.02 6.23
CA SER A 20 -17.99 -30.60 6.56
C SER A 20 -16.90 -30.42 7.60
N ASP A 21 -16.88 -31.21 8.66
CA ASP A 21 -15.83 -31.16 9.68
C ASP A 21 -14.44 -31.45 9.09
N GLN A 22 -14.35 -32.48 8.24
CA GLN A 22 -13.09 -32.81 7.58
C GLN A 22 -12.65 -31.73 6.59
N MET A 23 -13.59 -31.10 5.88
CA MET A 23 -13.32 -30.00 4.97
C MET A 23 -12.88 -28.74 5.73
N ASN A 24 -13.53 -28.41 6.85
CA ASN A 24 -13.13 -27.34 7.74
C ASN A 24 -11.69 -27.53 8.22
N ALA A 25 -11.32 -28.75 8.63
CA ALA A 25 -9.94 -29.05 9.03
C ALA A 25 -8.90 -28.78 7.91
N ILE A 26 -9.26 -29.03 6.64
CA ILE A 26 -8.41 -28.74 5.48
C ILE A 26 -8.36 -27.24 5.20
N LEU A 27 -9.52 -26.59 5.09
CA LEU A 27 -9.63 -25.17 4.76
C LEU A 27 -9.01 -24.28 5.83
N HIS A 28 -9.08 -24.68 7.10
CA HIS A 28 -8.52 -23.92 8.23
C HIS A 28 -7.09 -24.30 8.55
N TYR A 29 -6.50 -25.27 7.86
CA TYR A 29 -5.09 -25.60 8.00
C TYR A 29 -4.22 -24.39 7.64
N ARG A 30 -3.24 -24.08 8.48
CA ARG A 30 -2.44 -22.85 8.39
C ARG A 30 -1.77 -22.68 7.02
N ASP A 31 -1.15 -23.74 6.51
CA ASP A 31 -0.39 -23.66 5.26
C ASP A 31 -1.32 -23.56 4.04
N PHE A 32 -2.49 -24.23 4.10
CA PHE A 32 -3.51 -24.10 3.08
C PHE A 32 -4.05 -22.67 3.03
N ARG A 33 -4.40 -22.07 4.18
CA ARG A 33 -4.86 -20.67 4.24
C ARG A 33 -3.81 -19.69 3.74
N SER A 34 -2.54 -19.89 4.10
CA SER A 34 -1.43 -19.07 3.59
C SER A 34 -1.36 -19.11 2.06
N LEU A 35 -1.45 -20.31 1.48
CA LEU A 35 -1.48 -20.50 0.03
C LEU A 35 -2.74 -19.90 -0.61
N GLU A 36 -3.93 -20.18 -0.04
CA GLU A 36 -5.22 -19.71 -0.54
C GLU A 36 -5.28 -18.18 -0.52
N SER A 37 -4.91 -17.53 0.59
CA SER A 37 -4.88 -16.08 0.73
C SER A 37 -3.93 -15.40 -0.25
N ALA A 38 -2.73 -15.99 -0.48
CA ALA A 38 -1.77 -15.45 -1.45
C ALA A 38 -2.33 -15.50 -2.88
N TRP A 39 -2.83 -16.67 -3.32
CA TRP A 39 -3.32 -16.84 -4.70
C TRP A 39 -4.68 -16.20 -4.95
N ARG A 40 -5.62 -16.28 -4.00
CA ARG A 40 -6.89 -15.54 -4.10
C ARG A 40 -6.66 -14.04 -4.02
N GLY A 41 -5.70 -13.60 -3.21
CA GLY A 41 -5.27 -12.21 -3.17
C GLY A 41 -4.70 -11.74 -4.51
N MET A 42 -3.88 -12.57 -5.16
CA MET A 42 -3.39 -12.29 -6.50
C MET A 42 -4.53 -12.24 -7.53
N HIS A 43 -5.47 -13.20 -7.47
CA HIS A 43 -6.66 -13.18 -8.31
C HIS A 43 -7.52 -11.92 -8.08
N PHE A 44 -7.69 -11.49 -6.83
CA PHE A 44 -8.34 -10.22 -6.49
C PHE A 44 -7.67 -9.04 -7.19
N LEU A 45 -6.34 -8.96 -7.17
CA LEU A 45 -5.60 -7.88 -7.84
C LEU A 45 -5.73 -7.96 -9.36
N VAL A 46 -5.40 -9.11 -9.95
CA VAL A 46 -5.38 -9.33 -11.41
C VAL A 46 -6.77 -9.11 -12.03
N SER A 47 -7.84 -9.59 -11.41
CA SER A 47 -9.21 -9.41 -11.92
C SER A 47 -9.69 -7.95 -11.92
N ARG A 48 -9.02 -7.07 -11.17
CA ARG A 48 -9.39 -5.65 -11.02
C ARG A 48 -8.45 -4.70 -11.77
N LEU A 49 -7.28 -5.16 -12.19
CA LEU A 49 -6.34 -4.38 -12.98
C LEU A 49 -6.75 -4.35 -14.47
N ARG A 50 -6.55 -3.20 -15.11
CA ARG A 50 -6.76 -3.04 -16.55
C ARG A 50 -5.45 -3.23 -17.30
N PHE A 51 -5.12 -4.47 -17.67
CA PHE A 51 -3.86 -4.78 -18.37
C PHE A 51 -3.74 -4.11 -19.75
N SER A 52 -4.86 -3.76 -20.40
CA SER A 52 -4.87 -2.98 -21.64
C SER A 52 -4.29 -1.58 -21.49
N GLU A 53 -4.18 -1.07 -20.25
CA GLU A 53 -3.72 0.28 -19.91
C GLU A 53 -2.24 0.32 -19.52
N ASN A 54 -1.41 -0.54 -20.13
CA ASN A 54 0.05 -0.64 -19.91
C ASN A 54 0.44 -0.98 -18.47
N ILE A 55 -0.32 -1.86 -17.81
CA ILE A 55 0.00 -2.37 -16.48
C ILE A 55 0.58 -3.78 -16.65
N VAL A 56 1.70 -4.04 -15.98
CA VAL A 56 2.35 -5.37 -15.94
C VAL A 56 2.55 -5.77 -14.49
N VAL A 57 2.24 -7.02 -14.17
CA VAL A 57 2.48 -7.62 -12.85
C VAL A 57 3.49 -8.74 -13.03
N GLN A 58 4.56 -8.71 -12.26
CA GLN A 58 5.57 -9.77 -12.19
C GLN A 58 5.50 -10.43 -10.82
N ILE A 59 5.70 -11.75 -10.78
CA ILE A 59 5.62 -12.54 -9.55
C ILE A 59 7.01 -13.09 -9.27
N ILE A 60 7.50 -12.85 -8.05
CA ILE A 60 8.73 -13.43 -7.54
C ILE A 60 8.34 -14.28 -6.33
N ASN A 61 8.64 -15.57 -6.39
CA ASN A 61 8.45 -16.46 -5.25
C ASN A 61 9.67 -16.36 -4.33
N ALA A 62 9.50 -15.73 -3.18
CA ALA A 62 10.50 -15.66 -2.13
C ALA A 62 9.79 -15.74 -0.78
N SER A 63 10.35 -16.48 0.17
CA SER A 63 9.92 -16.35 1.54
C SER A 63 10.61 -15.15 2.21
N LYS A 64 10.04 -14.69 3.33
CA LYS A 64 10.68 -13.65 4.15
C LYS A 64 12.05 -14.09 4.68
N GLN A 65 12.23 -15.39 4.92
CA GLN A 65 13.49 -15.98 5.39
C GLN A 65 14.53 -16.00 4.27
N ASP A 66 14.13 -16.33 3.04
CA ASP A 66 15.03 -16.31 1.89
C ASP A 66 15.53 -14.89 1.61
N LEU A 67 14.65 -13.87 1.73
CA LEU A 67 15.06 -12.48 1.59
C LEU A 67 16.04 -12.04 2.68
N LEU A 68 15.86 -12.51 3.92
CA LEU A 68 16.81 -12.25 5.00
C LEU A 68 18.16 -12.89 4.71
N ALA A 69 18.18 -14.17 4.33
CA ALA A 69 19.39 -14.90 3.98
C ALA A 69 20.13 -14.24 2.81
N ASP A 70 19.41 -13.85 1.75
CA ASP A 70 19.98 -13.13 0.59
C ASP A 70 20.70 -11.84 1.00
N PHE A 71 20.14 -11.07 1.92
CA PHE A 71 20.77 -9.85 2.42
C PHE A 71 21.90 -10.10 3.43
N GLU A 72 21.93 -11.25 4.10
CA GLU A 72 23.00 -11.63 5.03
C GLU A 72 24.19 -12.23 4.28
N ASP A 73 23.94 -12.96 3.19
CA ASP A 73 24.96 -13.55 2.32
C ASP A 73 25.62 -12.50 1.42
N ALA A 74 24.87 -11.47 1.00
CA ALA A 74 25.40 -10.38 0.19
C ALA A 74 26.32 -9.45 1.00
N SER A 75 27.53 -9.20 0.50
CA SER A 75 28.48 -8.25 1.12
C SER A 75 27.95 -6.82 1.16
N GLU A 76 27.20 -6.43 0.13
CA GLU A 76 26.54 -5.13 0.01
C GLU A 76 25.16 -5.31 -0.61
N ILE A 77 24.27 -4.35 -0.37
CA ILE A 77 22.89 -4.37 -0.87
C ILE A 77 22.85 -4.49 -2.40
N VAL A 78 23.80 -3.88 -3.11
CA VAL A 78 23.89 -3.90 -4.57
C VAL A 78 24.20 -5.29 -5.15
N TYR A 79 24.66 -6.23 -4.32
CA TYR A 79 24.91 -7.62 -4.72
C TYR A 79 23.81 -8.59 -4.29
N SER A 80 22.76 -8.11 -3.61
CA SER A 80 21.60 -8.94 -3.25
C SER A 80 20.79 -9.38 -4.47
N GLY A 81 20.17 -10.56 -4.38
CA GLY A 81 19.24 -11.07 -5.38
C GLY A 81 18.05 -10.14 -5.61
N LEU A 82 17.51 -9.53 -4.54
CA LEU A 82 16.42 -8.55 -4.70
C LEU A 82 16.86 -7.33 -5.52
N TYR A 83 18.06 -6.78 -5.26
CA TYR A 83 18.59 -5.66 -6.03
C TYR A 83 18.80 -6.03 -7.50
N ARG A 84 19.26 -7.25 -7.77
CA ARG A 84 19.42 -7.74 -9.15
C ARG A 84 18.09 -7.71 -9.91
N HIS A 85 17.03 -8.27 -9.34
CA HIS A 85 15.72 -8.36 -10.01
C HIS A 85 15.05 -6.99 -10.17
N ILE A 86 15.15 -6.11 -9.17
CA ILE A 86 14.42 -4.84 -9.17
C ILE A 86 15.21 -3.73 -9.88
N TYR A 87 16.52 -3.66 -9.64
CA TYR A 87 17.38 -2.64 -10.22
C TYR A 87 18.07 -3.15 -11.48
N VAL A 88 18.96 -4.14 -11.39
CA VAL A 88 19.89 -4.50 -12.49
C VAL A 88 19.14 -4.93 -13.75
N GLU A 89 18.20 -5.86 -13.62
CA GLU A 89 17.48 -6.46 -14.76
C GLU A 89 16.41 -5.52 -15.35
N GLN A 90 15.98 -4.51 -14.59
CA GLN A 90 14.89 -3.60 -14.97
C GLN A 90 15.37 -2.15 -15.08
N TYR A 91 15.40 -1.40 -13.98
CA TYR A 91 15.75 0.03 -13.98
C TYR A 91 17.17 0.33 -14.51
N GLY A 92 18.12 -0.57 -14.27
CA GLY A 92 19.53 -0.52 -14.66
C GLY A 92 19.79 -0.91 -16.12
N GLN A 93 18.92 -1.76 -16.69
CA GLN A 93 19.09 -2.34 -18.02
C GLN A 93 18.66 -1.39 -19.14
N TYR A 94 19.43 -1.34 -20.23
CA TYR A 94 19.02 -0.62 -21.44
C TYR A 94 17.84 -1.35 -22.11
N GLY A 95 16.75 -0.63 -22.38
CA GLY A 95 15.50 -1.19 -22.87
C GLY A 95 14.64 -1.90 -21.82
N GLY A 96 15.07 -1.92 -20.55
CA GLY A 96 14.30 -2.48 -19.44
C GLY A 96 13.12 -1.60 -19.02
N THR A 97 12.11 -2.21 -18.40
CA THR A 97 10.93 -1.52 -17.87
C THR A 97 11.04 -1.36 -16.36
N PRO A 98 11.19 -0.13 -15.81
CA PRO A 98 11.44 0.06 -14.40
C PRO A 98 10.23 -0.37 -13.54
N VAL A 99 10.52 -1.00 -12.39
CA VAL A 99 9.51 -1.45 -11.44
C VAL A 99 8.84 -0.23 -10.79
N GLY A 100 7.51 -0.14 -10.88
CA GLY A 100 6.75 0.98 -10.32
C GLY A 100 6.57 0.92 -8.80
N CYS A 101 6.31 -0.28 -8.27
CA CYS A 101 6.04 -0.53 -6.86
C CYS A 101 6.32 -2.01 -6.56
N MET A 102 6.75 -2.32 -5.34
CA MET A 102 6.96 -3.68 -4.85
C MET A 102 5.89 -4.03 -3.81
N LEU A 103 5.29 -5.22 -3.93
CA LEU A 103 4.30 -5.72 -2.99
C LEU A 103 4.88 -6.90 -2.21
N GLY A 104 5.09 -6.71 -0.91
CA GLY A 104 5.45 -7.79 0.00
C GLY A 104 4.20 -8.35 0.66
N LEU A 105 3.82 -9.58 0.30
CA LEU A 105 2.74 -10.33 0.97
C LEU A 105 3.25 -10.94 2.29
N TYR A 106 3.93 -10.12 3.09
CA TYR A 106 4.50 -10.51 4.38
C TYR A 106 3.92 -9.64 5.49
N GLU A 107 3.71 -10.26 6.64
CA GLU A 107 3.45 -9.55 7.88
C GLU A 107 4.79 -9.20 8.54
N PHE A 108 4.97 -7.92 8.87
CA PHE A 108 6.14 -7.40 9.58
C PHE A 108 5.77 -7.08 11.02
N ASP A 109 6.70 -7.39 11.92
CA ASP A 109 6.62 -7.18 13.35
C ASP A 109 7.70 -6.19 13.83
N VAL A 110 7.64 -5.82 15.11
CA VAL A 110 8.63 -4.94 15.76
C VAL A 110 9.98 -5.65 16.02
N THR A 111 10.11 -6.92 15.64
CA THR A 111 11.31 -7.69 15.94
C THR A 111 12.54 -7.12 15.22
N PRO A 112 13.74 -7.16 15.83
CA PRO A 112 14.94 -6.64 15.17
C PRO A 112 15.24 -7.24 13.78
N PRO A 113 15.06 -8.56 13.52
CA PRO A 113 15.22 -9.11 12.18
C PRO A 113 14.28 -8.48 11.15
N ASP A 114 13.01 -8.27 11.51
CA ASP A 114 12.02 -7.68 10.61
C ASP A 114 12.32 -6.22 10.29
N VAL A 115 12.72 -5.43 11.29
CA VAL A 115 13.10 -4.04 11.09
C VAL A 115 14.38 -3.94 10.25
N ARG A 116 15.35 -4.86 10.44
CA ARG A 116 16.54 -4.94 9.58
C ARG A 116 16.15 -5.27 8.15
N LEU A 117 15.27 -6.25 7.93
CA LEU A 117 14.76 -6.59 6.60
C LEU A 117 14.10 -5.39 5.93
N LEU A 118 13.19 -4.70 6.64
CA LEU A 118 12.55 -3.47 6.14
C LEU A 118 13.57 -2.41 5.76
N SER A 119 14.62 -2.21 6.57
CA SER A 119 15.68 -1.26 6.26
C SER A 119 16.45 -1.63 4.98
N ARG A 120 16.73 -2.92 4.75
CA ARG A 120 17.42 -3.38 3.54
C ARG A 120 16.52 -3.25 2.30
N ILE A 121 15.26 -3.65 2.41
CA ILE A 121 14.26 -3.49 1.34
C ILE A 121 14.06 -2.01 1.01
N ALA A 122 13.96 -1.13 2.01
CA ALA A 122 13.81 0.30 1.81
C ALA A 122 15.00 0.93 1.07
N ALA A 123 16.22 0.47 1.36
CA ALA A 123 17.41 0.92 0.63
C ALA A 123 17.37 0.46 -0.85
N VAL A 124 16.98 -0.79 -1.14
CA VAL A 124 16.77 -1.25 -2.53
C VAL A 124 15.66 -0.41 -3.22
N ALA A 125 14.55 -0.18 -2.52
CA ALA A 125 13.44 0.62 -2.99
C ALA A 125 13.87 2.07 -3.32
N ALA A 126 14.74 2.65 -2.49
CA ALA A 126 15.28 3.99 -2.69
C ALA A 126 16.19 4.07 -3.92
N MET A 127 17.06 3.07 -4.11
CA MET A 127 17.94 3.00 -5.28
C MET A 127 17.18 2.79 -6.59
N ALA A 128 16.13 1.96 -6.58
CA ALA A 128 15.32 1.65 -7.76
C ALA A 128 14.17 2.65 -7.99
N HIS A 129 13.96 3.60 -7.08
CA HIS A 129 12.77 4.46 -7.05
C HIS A 129 11.47 3.65 -7.15
N ALA A 130 11.34 2.59 -6.37
CA ALA A 130 10.21 1.67 -6.40
C ALA A 130 9.70 1.44 -4.97
N PRO A 131 8.68 2.18 -4.50
CA PRO A 131 8.18 2.05 -3.12
C PRO A 131 7.74 0.62 -2.81
N PHE A 132 8.09 0.14 -1.62
CA PHE A 132 7.70 -1.15 -1.06
C PHE A 132 6.45 -1.01 -0.17
N LEU A 133 5.45 -1.85 -0.42
CA LEU A 133 4.24 -1.97 0.38
C LEU A 133 4.28 -3.31 1.12
N GLY A 134 4.28 -3.27 2.45
CA GLY A 134 4.20 -4.44 3.32
C GLY A 134 3.03 -4.33 4.29
N GLN A 135 2.77 -5.37 5.08
CA GLN A 135 1.70 -5.38 6.07
C GLN A 135 2.26 -5.31 7.49
N ALA A 136 1.63 -4.53 8.37
CA ALA A 136 1.93 -4.59 9.80
C ALA A 136 1.19 -5.77 10.45
N GLY A 137 1.91 -6.59 11.19
CA GLY A 137 1.36 -7.68 11.99
C GLY A 137 0.73 -7.19 13.29
N LYS A 138 -0.05 -8.05 13.94
CA LYS A 138 -0.68 -7.76 15.24
C LYS A 138 0.34 -7.50 16.35
N SER A 139 1.47 -8.20 16.31
CA SER A 139 2.49 -8.08 17.36
C SER A 139 3.11 -6.68 17.40
N PHE A 140 3.06 -5.94 16.27
CA PHE A 140 3.47 -4.53 16.19
C PHE A 140 2.70 -3.65 17.18
N PHE A 141 1.43 -3.97 17.42
CA PHE A 141 0.55 -3.26 18.36
C PHE A 141 0.45 -3.95 19.72
N SER A 142 1.19 -5.05 19.92
CA SER A 142 1.15 -5.86 21.15
C SER A 142 -0.24 -6.42 21.47
N ILE A 143 -1.02 -6.68 20.41
CA ILE A 143 -2.37 -7.25 20.49
C ILE A 143 -2.36 -8.69 20.01
N ARG A 144 -3.32 -9.49 20.48
CA ARG A 144 -3.50 -10.88 20.03
C ARG A 144 -4.49 -10.97 18.87
N THR A 145 -5.55 -10.19 18.94
CA THR A 145 -6.57 -10.06 17.90
C THR A 145 -6.70 -8.60 17.47
N TRP A 146 -7.09 -8.37 16.21
CA TRP A 146 -7.28 -7.00 15.71
C TRP A 146 -8.44 -6.25 16.39
N GLU A 147 -9.37 -6.98 17.00
CA GLU A 147 -10.46 -6.42 17.81
C GLU A 147 -9.97 -5.64 19.05
N GLU A 148 -8.74 -5.90 19.50
CA GLU A 148 -8.11 -5.16 20.61
C GLU A 148 -7.55 -3.79 20.16
N LEU A 149 -7.31 -3.57 18.86
CA LEU A 149 -6.72 -2.33 18.34
C LEU A 149 -7.49 -1.06 18.76
N PRO A 150 -8.83 -1.00 18.70
CA PRO A 150 -9.59 0.17 19.12
C PRO A 150 -9.51 0.44 20.62
N ASN A 151 -9.20 -0.60 21.43
CA ASN A 151 -9.13 -0.52 22.89
C ASN A 151 -7.80 0.08 23.38
N ILE A 152 -6.79 0.21 22.51
CA ILE A 152 -5.53 0.87 22.85
C ILE A 152 -5.80 2.36 23.08
N LYS A 153 -5.62 2.84 24.32
CA LYS A 153 -5.91 4.23 24.68
C LYS A 153 -4.99 5.22 23.98
N ASP A 154 -3.68 4.96 24.01
CA ASP A 154 -2.65 5.83 23.44
C ASP A 154 -1.63 4.99 22.67
N LEU A 155 -1.70 5.09 21.34
CA LEU A 155 -0.71 4.46 20.46
C LEU A 155 0.66 5.14 20.59
N GLY A 156 0.71 6.46 20.78
CA GLY A 156 1.97 7.21 20.90
C GLY A 156 2.82 6.69 22.06
N PHE A 157 2.22 6.55 23.24
CA PHE A 157 2.90 5.99 24.41
C PHE A 157 3.41 4.55 24.16
N LEU A 158 2.63 3.73 23.46
CA LEU A 158 3.04 2.38 23.10
C LEU A 158 4.33 2.39 22.27
N TYR A 159 4.43 3.31 21.30
CA TYR A 159 5.60 3.45 20.45
C TYR A 159 6.82 4.10 21.12
N ASP A 160 6.69 4.69 22.30
CA ASP A 160 7.82 5.21 23.08
C ASP A 160 8.53 4.11 23.89
N MET A 161 7.91 2.94 24.05
CA MET A 161 8.51 1.81 24.77
C MET A 161 9.86 1.38 24.15
N PRO A 162 10.84 0.89 24.95
CA PRO A 162 12.16 0.50 24.47
C PRO A 162 12.15 -0.54 23.34
N LYS A 163 11.16 -1.44 23.32
CA LYS A 163 11.03 -2.46 22.27
C LYS A 163 10.90 -1.90 20.85
N PHE A 164 10.41 -0.67 20.69
CA PHE A 164 10.29 0.01 19.41
C PHE A 164 11.52 0.83 19.02
N ALA A 165 12.64 0.74 19.76
CA ALA A 165 13.83 1.53 19.47
C ALA A 165 14.34 1.34 18.02
N SER A 166 14.44 0.09 17.56
CA SER A 166 14.85 -0.21 16.17
C SER A 166 13.87 0.37 15.15
N TRP A 167 12.56 0.26 15.42
CA TRP A 167 11.52 0.82 14.56
C TRP A 167 11.62 2.34 14.49
N ARG A 168 11.78 3.03 15.62
CA ARG A 168 11.95 4.49 15.65
C ARG A 168 13.19 4.93 14.86
N ALA A 169 14.31 4.23 15.02
CA ALA A 169 15.52 4.49 14.25
C ALA A 169 15.31 4.31 12.74
N PHE A 170 14.59 3.24 12.33
CA PHE A 170 14.24 3.04 10.92
C PHE A 170 13.38 4.20 10.40
N ARG A 171 12.38 4.66 11.15
CA ARG A 171 11.52 5.77 10.73
C ARG A 171 12.24 7.11 10.58
N GLU A 172 13.36 7.29 11.27
CA GLU A 172 14.22 8.48 11.14
C GLU A 172 15.14 8.41 9.93
N SER A 173 15.32 7.22 9.35
CA SER A 173 16.06 7.04 8.09
C SER A 173 15.37 7.74 6.92
N GLU A 174 16.18 8.28 6.02
CA GLU A 174 15.73 8.86 4.76
C GLU A 174 15.10 7.81 3.82
N ASP A 175 15.52 6.55 3.89
CA ASP A 175 15.04 5.48 3.03
C ASP A 175 13.64 5.00 3.42
N ALA A 176 13.22 5.24 4.67
CA ALA A 176 11.89 4.86 5.16
C ALA A 176 10.75 5.53 4.38
N ARG A 177 11.03 6.59 3.61
CA ARG A 177 10.07 7.23 2.70
C ARG A 177 9.59 6.31 1.57
N TYR A 178 10.38 5.29 1.23
CA TYR A 178 10.06 4.30 0.20
C TYR A 178 9.38 3.04 0.76
N CYS A 179 9.08 2.98 2.06
CA CYS A 179 8.42 1.84 2.67
C CYS A 179 7.10 2.28 3.30
N ALA A 180 6.03 1.52 3.09
CA ALA A 180 4.77 1.70 3.80
C ALA A 180 4.28 0.37 4.37
N LEU A 181 3.80 0.42 5.61
CA LEU A 181 3.16 -0.71 6.27
C LEU A 181 1.65 -0.47 6.36
N LEU A 182 0.89 -1.42 5.84
CA LEU A 182 -0.56 -1.34 5.72
C LEU A 182 -1.27 -2.24 6.75
N LEU A 183 -2.47 -1.85 7.14
CA LEU A 183 -3.39 -2.61 8.01
C LEU A 183 -4.84 -2.14 7.82
N PRO A 184 -5.85 -2.84 8.37
CA PRO A 184 -5.86 -4.27 8.68
C PRO A 184 -6.00 -5.10 7.40
N ARG A 185 -6.05 -6.44 7.52
CA ARG A 185 -6.42 -7.33 6.43
C ARG A 185 -7.89 -7.15 6.05
N PHE A 186 -8.24 -7.61 4.85
CA PHE A 186 -9.61 -7.59 4.34
C PHE A 186 -10.04 -8.97 3.85
N LEU A 187 -11.34 -9.23 3.84
CA LEU A 187 -11.88 -10.53 3.48
C LEU A 187 -11.76 -10.78 1.98
N LEU A 188 -11.14 -11.90 1.57
CA LEU A 188 -11.04 -12.32 0.17
C LEU A 188 -12.20 -13.22 -0.26
N ARG A 189 -12.71 -14.03 0.67
CA ARG A 189 -13.76 -15.02 0.43
C ARG A 189 -14.69 -15.05 1.64
N ALA A 190 -16.00 -14.96 1.39
CA ALA A 190 -17.00 -15.22 2.40
C ALA A 190 -17.02 -16.72 2.77
N PRO A 191 -17.30 -17.08 4.03
CA PRO A 191 -17.44 -18.49 4.42
C PRO A 191 -18.46 -19.22 3.56
N TYR A 192 -18.22 -20.52 3.32
CA TYR A 192 -19.17 -21.35 2.59
C TYR A 192 -20.45 -21.55 3.39
N SER A 193 -21.59 -21.29 2.76
CA SER A 193 -22.90 -21.52 3.37
C SER A 193 -23.89 -21.99 2.30
N PRO A 194 -24.79 -22.94 2.60
CA PRO A 194 -25.82 -23.38 1.67
C PRO A 194 -26.72 -22.24 1.14
N ALA A 195 -26.83 -21.13 1.88
CA ALA A 195 -27.64 -19.99 1.48
C ALA A 195 -26.93 -19.00 0.53
N SER A 196 -25.59 -18.90 0.59
CA SER A 196 -24.83 -17.88 -0.14
C SER A 196 -23.85 -18.45 -1.17
N SER A 197 -23.32 -19.64 -0.93
CA SER A 197 -22.25 -20.26 -1.71
C SER A 197 -22.40 -21.78 -1.69
N THR A 198 -23.25 -22.29 -2.57
CA THR A 198 -23.53 -23.72 -2.68
C THR A 198 -22.37 -24.47 -3.33
N VAL A 199 -22.06 -25.64 -2.76
CA VAL A 199 -21.15 -26.63 -3.35
C VAL A 199 -22.01 -27.70 -4.01
N GLU A 200 -21.63 -28.18 -5.20
CA GLU A 200 -22.47 -29.10 -5.99
C GLU A 200 -22.63 -30.49 -5.37
N SER A 201 -21.65 -30.96 -4.59
CA SER A 201 -21.59 -32.36 -4.16
C SER A 201 -22.28 -32.67 -2.84
N PHE A 202 -22.23 -31.75 -1.87
CA PHE A 202 -22.79 -31.96 -0.53
C PHE A 202 -23.13 -30.62 0.13
N SER A 203 -23.97 -30.65 1.17
CA SER A 203 -24.39 -29.46 1.90
C SER A 203 -23.28 -28.98 2.84
N PHE A 204 -22.27 -28.29 2.29
CA PHE A 204 -21.15 -27.78 3.07
C PHE A 204 -21.51 -26.47 3.80
N THR A 205 -21.28 -26.46 5.12
CA THR A 205 -21.30 -25.24 5.93
C THR A 205 -19.93 -25.06 6.58
N GLU A 206 -19.23 -23.98 6.22
CA GLU A 206 -17.92 -23.67 6.78
C GLU A 206 -18.08 -23.13 8.20
N ASP A 207 -17.27 -23.64 9.13
CA ASP A 207 -17.24 -23.10 10.49
C ASP A 207 -16.60 -21.71 10.48
N SER A 208 -17.36 -20.72 10.95
CA SER A 208 -16.92 -19.33 11.04
C SER A 208 -16.89 -18.81 12.49
N ALA A 209 -16.84 -19.70 13.48
CA ALA A 209 -16.81 -19.34 14.90
C ALA A 209 -15.57 -18.50 15.27
N ASP A 210 -14.39 -18.86 14.74
CA ASP A 210 -13.17 -18.08 14.90
C ASP A 210 -12.93 -17.18 13.67
N PRO A 211 -13.02 -15.84 13.81
CA PRO A 211 -12.77 -14.91 12.72
C PRO A 211 -11.36 -15.01 12.13
N GLU A 212 -10.37 -15.50 12.88
CA GLU A 212 -8.99 -15.68 12.40
C GLU A 212 -8.88 -16.79 11.34
N LEU A 213 -9.86 -17.70 11.29
CA LEU A 213 -9.91 -18.80 10.31
C LEU A 213 -10.42 -18.35 8.94
N ALA A 214 -11.00 -17.15 8.84
CA ALA A 214 -11.46 -16.61 7.57
C ALA A 214 -10.30 -16.37 6.58
N CYS A 215 -10.64 -16.34 5.29
CA CYS A 215 -9.70 -16.11 4.20
C CYS A 215 -9.36 -14.60 4.11
N TRP A 216 -8.42 -14.16 4.94
CA TRP A 216 -7.93 -12.78 4.99
C TRP A 216 -6.85 -12.52 3.94
N GLY A 217 -6.96 -11.39 3.24
CA GLY A 217 -5.99 -10.90 2.27
C GLY A 217 -5.21 -9.69 2.75
N SER A 218 -3.98 -9.56 2.26
CA SER A 218 -3.11 -8.44 2.62
C SER A 218 -3.63 -7.11 2.05
N PRO A 219 -3.72 -6.03 2.85
CA PRO A 219 -4.16 -4.72 2.38
C PRO A 219 -3.25 -4.11 1.31
N CYS A 220 -2.01 -4.62 1.16
CA CYS A 220 -1.10 -4.25 0.07
C CYS A 220 -1.75 -4.45 -1.31
N LEU A 221 -2.52 -5.53 -1.47
CA LEU A 221 -3.23 -5.84 -2.71
C LEU A 221 -4.34 -4.81 -2.99
N ALA A 222 -5.02 -4.35 -1.95
CA ALA A 222 -6.06 -3.34 -2.05
C ALA A 222 -5.46 -1.98 -2.45
N LEU A 223 -4.34 -1.57 -1.87
CA LEU A 223 -3.65 -0.33 -2.29
C LEU A 223 -3.07 -0.47 -3.70
N ALA A 224 -2.52 -1.62 -4.07
CA ALA A 224 -2.03 -1.89 -5.42
C ALA A 224 -3.14 -1.78 -6.48
N GLU A 225 -4.35 -2.24 -6.17
CA GLU A 225 -5.52 -2.08 -7.02
C GLU A 225 -5.88 -0.60 -7.22
N ARG A 226 -5.79 0.23 -6.16
CA ARG A 226 -5.96 1.69 -6.28
C ARG A 226 -4.87 2.35 -7.13
N LEU A 227 -3.61 1.93 -6.97
CA LEU A 227 -2.50 2.40 -7.80
C LEU A 227 -2.74 2.07 -9.27
N GLY A 228 -3.15 0.85 -9.57
CA GLY A 228 -3.48 0.39 -10.91
C GLY A 228 -4.63 1.18 -11.54
N GLU A 229 -5.72 1.43 -10.81
CA GLU A 229 -6.85 2.22 -11.32
C GLU A 229 -6.45 3.69 -11.56
N SER A 230 -5.66 4.29 -10.66
CA SER A 230 -5.14 5.65 -10.86
C SER A 230 -4.25 5.72 -12.10
N PHE A 231 -3.35 4.75 -12.29
CA PHE A 231 -2.49 4.67 -13.46
C PHE A 231 -3.26 4.42 -14.76
N ALA A 232 -4.25 3.54 -14.73
CA ALA A 232 -5.10 3.23 -15.87
C ALA A 232 -5.85 4.48 -16.37
N ARG A 233 -6.31 5.35 -15.47
CA ARG A 233 -7.02 6.57 -15.84
C ARG A 233 -6.10 7.73 -16.22
N TYR A 234 -4.99 7.92 -15.51
CA TYR A 234 -4.23 9.17 -15.56
C TYR A 234 -2.75 8.99 -15.94
N ARG A 235 -2.25 7.76 -16.01
CA ARG A 235 -0.81 7.42 -16.13
C ARG A 235 0.05 7.88 -14.94
N TRP A 236 -0.60 8.29 -13.85
CA TRP A 236 -0.01 8.70 -12.60
C TRP A 236 -0.73 8.03 -11.43
N CYS A 237 0.02 7.73 -10.36
CA CYS A 237 -0.47 7.01 -9.18
C CYS A 237 -0.73 7.94 -7.98
N VAL A 238 -1.39 9.08 -8.22
CA VAL A 238 -1.70 10.08 -7.16
C VAL A 238 -3.06 9.84 -6.53
N ASN A 239 -4.01 9.31 -7.31
CA ASN A 239 -5.42 9.28 -6.96
C ASN A 239 -5.73 7.97 -6.23
N ILE A 240 -5.17 7.83 -5.03
CA ILE A 240 -5.22 6.59 -4.22
C ILE A 240 -5.70 6.83 -2.78
N VAL A 241 -6.06 8.06 -2.44
CA VAL A 241 -6.52 8.46 -1.09
C VAL A 241 -7.88 9.15 -1.16
N GLY A 242 -8.61 9.07 -0.06
CA GLY A 242 -9.94 9.65 0.11
C GLY A 242 -11.08 8.67 -0.16
N PRO A 243 -12.33 9.05 0.16
CA PRO A 243 -13.49 8.16 0.11
C PRO A 243 -13.95 7.80 -1.31
N GLU A 244 -13.46 8.49 -2.34
CA GLU A 244 -13.76 8.16 -3.73
C GLU A 244 -12.57 7.48 -4.43
N ASP A 245 -11.44 8.19 -4.51
CA ASP A 245 -10.26 7.74 -5.24
C ASP A 245 -9.57 6.57 -4.51
N GLY A 246 -9.53 6.61 -3.18
CA GLY A 246 -8.95 5.56 -2.33
C GLY A 246 -9.90 4.41 -1.97
N ALA A 247 -11.13 4.40 -2.48
CA ALA A 247 -12.15 3.43 -2.08
C ALA A 247 -12.10 2.10 -2.84
N VAL A 248 -11.77 1.04 -2.12
CA VAL A 248 -11.80 -0.36 -2.53
C VAL A 248 -13.25 -0.86 -2.44
N ARG A 249 -13.88 -1.11 -3.59
CA ARG A 249 -15.31 -1.44 -3.69
C ARG A 249 -15.55 -2.94 -3.81
N ASN A 250 -16.78 -3.35 -3.57
CA ASN A 250 -17.26 -4.72 -3.74
C ASN A 250 -16.43 -5.70 -2.91
N LEU A 251 -16.25 -5.40 -1.62
CA LEU A 251 -15.60 -6.32 -0.71
C LEU A 251 -16.60 -7.43 -0.31
N PRO A 252 -16.16 -8.69 -0.20
CA PRO A 252 -16.99 -9.79 0.28
C PRO A 252 -17.55 -9.49 1.66
N THR A 253 -18.83 -9.78 1.86
CA THR A 253 -19.50 -9.68 3.15
C THR A 253 -20.37 -10.90 3.36
N TYR A 254 -20.59 -11.28 4.61
CA TYR A 254 -21.49 -12.37 4.95
C TYR A 254 -22.30 -12.01 6.19
N ALA A 255 -23.52 -12.52 6.25
CA ALA A 255 -24.36 -12.39 7.42
C ALA A 255 -24.05 -13.52 8.40
N PHE A 256 -24.03 -13.20 9.69
CA PHE A 256 -23.92 -14.18 10.76
C PHE A 256 -24.94 -13.84 11.84
N GLU A 257 -25.44 -14.87 12.52
CA GLU A 257 -26.35 -14.69 13.64
C GLU A 257 -25.55 -14.44 14.91
N SER A 258 -25.85 -13.35 15.60
CA SER A 258 -25.24 -12.98 16.88
C SER A 258 -26.30 -12.45 17.81
N MET A 259 -26.44 -13.11 18.97
CA MET A 259 -27.45 -12.75 19.99
C MET A 259 -28.87 -12.65 19.39
N ASP A 260 -29.27 -13.63 18.59
CA ASP A 260 -30.58 -13.71 17.89
C ASP A 260 -30.87 -12.55 16.91
N VAL A 261 -29.83 -11.81 16.49
CA VAL A 261 -29.90 -10.77 15.46
C VAL A 261 -28.96 -11.11 14.32
N ILE A 262 -29.49 -11.06 13.10
CA ILE A 262 -28.68 -11.18 11.88
C ILE A 262 -27.83 -9.92 11.73
N GLN A 263 -26.52 -10.07 11.90
CA GLN A 263 -25.56 -9.00 11.71
C GLN A 263 -24.70 -9.28 10.48
N LYS A 264 -24.35 -8.23 9.74
CA LYS A 264 -23.44 -8.33 8.59
C LYS A 264 -22.00 -8.22 9.11
N LYS A 265 -21.18 -9.25 8.89
CA LYS A 265 -19.76 -9.18 9.22
C LYS A 265 -19.08 -8.16 8.31
N ILE A 266 -18.20 -7.40 8.93
CA ILE A 266 -17.43 -6.34 8.30
C ILE A 266 -16.34 -7.00 7.43
N PRO A 267 -16.08 -6.48 6.22
CA PRO A 267 -15.07 -7.04 5.33
C PRO A 267 -13.62 -6.78 5.80
N LEU A 268 -13.44 -6.16 6.97
CA LEU A 268 -12.14 -5.86 7.59
C LEU A 268 -12.09 -6.54 8.96
N GLU A 269 -10.89 -6.84 9.42
CA GLU A 269 -10.68 -7.46 10.74
C GLU A 269 -11.11 -6.55 11.89
N VAL A 270 -11.04 -5.24 11.68
CA VAL A 270 -11.38 -4.23 12.68
C VAL A 270 -11.88 -2.95 12.01
N ILE A 271 -12.83 -2.27 12.66
CA ILE A 271 -13.24 -0.92 12.27
C ILE A 271 -12.19 0.06 12.77
N VAL A 272 -11.50 0.71 11.82
CA VAL A 272 -10.63 1.85 12.12
C VAL A 272 -11.45 3.13 12.04
N SER A 273 -11.61 3.84 13.16
CA SER A 273 -12.24 5.16 13.17
C SER A 273 -11.33 6.21 12.54
N GLU A 274 -11.88 7.33 12.07
CA GLU A 274 -11.09 8.44 11.49
C GLU A 274 -9.99 8.95 12.45
N ARG A 275 -10.32 9.09 13.74
CA ARG A 275 -9.33 9.44 14.76
C ARG A 275 -8.19 8.42 14.83
N ARG A 276 -8.52 7.13 14.78
CA ARG A 276 -7.54 6.05 14.87
C ARG A 276 -6.69 5.97 13.60
N GLU A 277 -7.28 6.18 12.43
CA GLU A 277 -6.58 6.28 11.15
C GLU A 277 -5.56 7.42 11.19
N PHE A 278 -5.95 8.59 11.71
CA PHE A 278 -5.05 9.73 11.84
C PHE A 278 -3.88 9.44 12.81
N GLU A 279 -4.15 8.82 13.96
CA GLU A 279 -3.10 8.40 14.90
C GLU A 279 -2.12 7.40 14.25
N LEU A 280 -2.63 6.39 13.54
CA LEU A 280 -1.84 5.41 12.79
C LEU A 280 -1.00 6.06 11.67
N SER A 281 -1.59 7.01 10.94
CA SER A 281 -0.93 7.77 9.89
C SER A 281 0.24 8.59 10.44
N ARG A 282 0.09 9.24 11.61
CA ARG A 282 1.22 9.89 12.29
C ARG A 282 2.33 8.92 12.69
N LEU A 283 1.97 7.67 12.97
CA LEU A 283 2.89 6.60 13.37
C LEU A 283 3.53 5.83 12.20
N GLY A 284 3.19 6.18 10.95
CA GLY A 284 3.85 5.60 9.76
C GLY A 284 3.14 4.37 9.20
N PHE A 285 1.85 4.24 9.50
CA PHE A 285 1.01 3.19 8.96
C PHE A 285 -0.08 3.74 8.05
N CYS A 286 -0.42 2.95 7.03
CA CYS A 286 -1.56 3.20 6.15
C CYS A 286 -2.72 2.31 6.58
N ALA A 287 -3.80 2.90 7.10
CA ALA A 287 -4.96 2.12 7.51
C ALA A 287 -6.06 2.12 6.45
N LEU A 288 -6.59 0.94 6.15
CA LEU A 288 -7.79 0.74 5.38
C LEU A 288 -9.00 0.91 6.32
N ALA A 289 -9.79 1.95 6.09
CA ALA A 289 -10.93 2.29 6.93
C ALA A 289 -12.25 1.91 6.25
N MET A 290 -13.20 1.37 7.00
CA MET A 290 -14.51 0.98 6.48
C MET A 290 -15.37 2.23 6.19
N LEU A 291 -15.95 2.36 5.00
CA LEU A 291 -16.98 3.36 4.74
C LEU A 291 -18.32 2.90 5.33
N LYS A 292 -18.94 3.75 6.15
CA LYS A 292 -20.20 3.42 6.82
C LYS A 292 -21.34 3.22 5.82
N GLY A 293 -22.06 2.11 5.95
CA GLY A 293 -23.27 1.82 5.16
C GLY A 293 -23.01 1.30 3.73
N ALA A 294 -21.76 0.96 3.38
CA ALA A 294 -21.39 0.40 2.09
C ALA A 294 -20.46 -0.81 2.24
N ASP A 295 -20.39 -1.67 1.23
CA ASP A 295 -19.48 -2.81 1.17
C ASP A 295 -18.12 -2.41 0.56
N SER A 296 -17.60 -1.26 1.02
CA SER A 296 -16.40 -0.63 0.45
C SER A 296 -15.54 0.03 1.53
N ALA A 297 -14.26 -0.28 1.57
CA ALA A 297 -13.31 0.38 2.46
C ALA A 297 -12.48 1.41 1.69
N ALA A 298 -11.83 2.36 2.36
CA ALA A 298 -11.02 3.38 1.71
C ALA A 298 -9.74 3.67 2.50
N PHE A 299 -8.67 3.99 1.77
CA PHE A 299 -7.50 4.64 2.35
C PHE A 299 -7.77 6.15 2.44
N LEU A 300 -7.93 6.67 3.65
CA LEU A 300 -8.17 8.11 3.84
C LEU A 300 -6.86 8.90 3.67
N SER A 301 -5.76 8.37 4.21
CA SER A 301 -4.41 8.83 3.96
C SER A 301 -3.49 7.66 3.58
N ALA A 302 -2.37 7.99 2.93
CA ALA A 302 -1.36 7.02 2.53
C ALA A 302 0.03 7.59 2.79
N CYS A 303 0.62 7.22 3.93
CA CYS A 303 1.92 7.71 4.41
C CYS A 303 2.93 6.57 4.48
N SER A 304 4.17 6.87 4.10
CA SER A 304 5.29 5.97 4.37
C SER A 304 5.61 5.90 5.87
N CYS A 305 6.49 4.95 6.20
CA CYS A 305 6.96 4.71 7.56
C CYS A 305 7.78 5.87 8.11
N GLN A 306 8.34 6.74 7.27
CA GLN A 306 9.16 7.88 7.70
C GLN A 306 8.48 8.70 8.79
N ARG A 307 9.25 9.21 9.76
CA ARG A 307 8.73 10.05 10.83
C ARG A 307 8.40 11.45 10.29
N PRO A 308 7.25 12.06 10.65
CA PRO A 308 6.99 13.44 10.28
C PRO A 308 7.99 14.37 11.00
N MET A 309 8.36 15.46 10.33
CA MET A 309 9.19 16.51 10.90
C MET A 309 8.29 17.56 11.54
N GLU A 310 8.56 17.90 12.79
CA GLU A 310 7.85 18.93 13.55
C GLU A 310 8.60 20.26 13.41
N GLU A 311 7.86 21.36 13.29
CA GLU A 311 8.49 22.69 13.23
C GLU A 311 9.19 22.99 14.56
N ARG A 312 10.52 23.18 14.50
CA ARG A 312 11.33 23.64 15.64
C ARG A 312 11.87 25.04 15.41
N ALA A 313 12.19 25.75 16.50
CA ALA A 313 12.80 27.07 16.43
C ALA A 313 14.10 27.02 15.61
N GLY A 314 14.15 27.75 14.49
CA GLY A 314 15.30 27.81 13.58
C GLY A 314 15.19 26.91 12.33
N GLU A 315 14.17 26.06 12.22
CA GLU A 315 13.93 25.28 11.00
C GLU A 315 13.09 26.08 9.98
N SER A 316 13.48 26.03 8.71
CA SER A 316 12.69 26.63 7.64
C SER A 316 11.39 25.85 7.43
N SER A 317 10.25 26.53 7.45
CA SER A 317 8.95 25.94 7.14
C SER A 317 8.92 25.23 5.78
N GLU A 318 9.72 25.68 4.80
CA GLU A 318 9.83 25.02 3.50
C GLU A 318 10.46 23.62 3.59
N ARG A 319 11.45 23.45 4.48
CA ARG A 319 12.10 22.16 4.72
C ARG A 319 11.13 21.19 5.38
N VAL A 320 10.41 21.66 6.39
CA VAL A 320 9.41 20.86 7.12
C VAL A 320 8.30 20.42 6.17
N LEU A 321 7.81 21.34 5.32
CA LEU A 321 6.81 21.03 4.30
C LEU A 321 7.33 20.00 3.29
N SER A 322 8.54 20.19 2.75
CA SER A 322 9.14 19.26 1.78
C SER A 322 9.34 17.86 2.35
N TRP A 323 9.78 17.77 3.60
CA TRP A 323 9.91 16.50 4.32
C TRP A 323 8.56 15.80 4.51
N ASN A 324 7.54 16.55 4.95
CA ASN A 324 6.22 15.96 5.17
C ASN A 324 5.52 15.58 3.86
N LEU A 325 5.82 16.26 2.75
CA LEU A 325 5.34 15.89 1.41
C LEU A 325 6.01 14.60 0.90
N SER A 326 7.34 14.47 1.06
CA SER A 326 8.06 13.28 0.56
C SER A 326 7.65 12.00 1.26
N ARG A 327 7.17 12.10 2.50
CA ARG A 327 6.61 10.98 3.24
C ARG A 327 5.32 10.42 2.63
N GLN A 328 4.50 11.25 1.98
CA GLN A 328 3.20 10.83 1.48
C GLN A 328 3.34 10.04 0.18
N LEU A 329 2.75 8.85 0.14
CA LEU A 329 2.88 7.95 -1.00
C LEU A 329 2.39 8.57 -2.33
N PRO A 330 1.26 9.30 -2.39
CA PRO A 330 0.82 9.94 -3.65
C PRO A 330 1.89 10.83 -4.29
N TYR A 331 2.64 11.58 -3.48
CA TYR A 331 3.72 12.44 -3.98
C TYR A 331 5.02 11.67 -4.22
N MET A 332 5.31 10.65 -3.40
CA MET A 332 6.43 9.75 -3.68
C MET A 332 6.29 9.08 -5.04
N PHE A 333 5.09 8.60 -5.39
CA PHE A 333 4.82 8.00 -6.70
C PHE A 333 4.96 8.99 -7.88
N LEU A 334 4.80 10.30 -7.65
CA LEU A 334 5.11 11.30 -8.68
C LEU A 334 6.61 11.38 -8.94
N ILE A 335 7.39 11.47 -7.87
CA ILE A 335 8.86 11.59 -7.97
C ILE A 335 9.47 10.32 -8.55
N THR A 336 8.99 9.13 -8.15
CA THR A 336 9.51 7.86 -8.68
C THR A 336 9.27 7.74 -10.18
N ARG A 337 8.08 8.09 -10.66
CA ARG A 337 7.78 8.09 -12.10
C ARG A 337 8.61 9.12 -12.86
N LEU A 338 8.84 10.31 -12.31
CA LEU A 338 9.75 11.28 -12.91
C LEU A 338 11.17 10.74 -13.01
N ALA A 339 11.68 10.08 -11.95
CA ALA A 339 12.99 9.46 -11.95
C ALA A 339 13.09 8.36 -13.02
N HIS A 340 12.07 7.53 -13.17
CA HIS A 340 11.97 6.50 -14.22
C HIS A 340 12.04 7.10 -15.62
N TYR A 341 11.22 8.11 -15.92
CA TYR A 341 11.24 8.75 -17.24
C TYR A 341 12.56 9.45 -17.53
N ILE A 342 13.09 10.23 -16.58
CA ILE A 342 14.36 10.94 -16.76
C ILE A 342 15.49 9.95 -17.01
N LYS A 343 15.53 8.83 -16.28
CA LYS A 343 16.55 7.79 -16.50
C LYS A 343 16.50 7.23 -17.93
N VAL A 344 15.31 6.97 -18.46
CA VAL A 344 15.11 6.47 -19.83
C VAL A 344 15.50 7.53 -20.87
N ILE A 345 14.97 8.75 -20.75
CA ILE A 345 15.25 9.86 -21.67
C ILE A 345 16.75 10.18 -21.72
N GLN A 346 17.40 10.24 -20.56
CA GLN A 346 18.83 10.55 -20.49
C GLN A 346 19.69 9.45 -21.12
N ARG A 347 19.28 8.18 -21.02
CA ARG A 347 19.99 7.07 -21.66
C ARG A 347 19.97 7.18 -23.19
N GLU A 348 18.84 7.58 -23.77
CA GLU A 348 18.74 7.78 -25.22
C GLU A 348 19.60 8.94 -25.72
N ASN A 349 19.93 9.90 -24.84
CA ASN A 349 20.78 11.04 -25.17
C ASN A 349 22.28 10.75 -25.03
N ILE A 350 22.70 9.61 -24.46
CA ILE A 350 24.12 9.28 -24.30
C ILE A 350 24.78 9.15 -25.68
N GLY A 351 25.89 9.87 -25.89
CA GLY A 351 26.62 9.89 -27.16
C GLY A 351 26.11 10.92 -28.18
N THR A 352 25.05 11.68 -27.86
CA THR A 352 24.59 12.79 -28.70
C THR A 352 25.40 14.06 -28.44
N TRP A 353 25.51 14.93 -29.45
CA TRP A 353 26.20 16.22 -29.36
C TRP A 353 25.30 17.28 -28.70
N LYS A 354 25.03 17.13 -27.40
CA LYS A 354 24.16 18.05 -26.65
C LYS A 354 24.93 18.85 -25.61
N SER A 355 24.72 20.17 -25.62
CA SER A 355 25.21 21.06 -24.57
C SER A 355 24.26 21.07 -23.35
N ALA A 356 24.76 21.52 -22.19
CA ALA A 356 23.95 21.68 -20.98
C ALA A 356 22.67 22.49 -21.21
N LYS A 357 22.76 23.58 -21.99
CA LYS A 357 21.63 24.47 -22.29
C LYS A 357 20.58 23.78 -23.17
N GLU A 358 21.00 22.96 -24.13
CA GLU A 358 20.08 22.20 -24.97
C GLU A 358 19.36 21.13 -24.15
N LEU A 359 20.09 20.43 -23.28
CA LEU A 359 19.54 19.43 -22.37
C LEU A 359 18.53 20.05 -21.39
N GLU A 360 18.86 21.22 -20.84
CA GLU A 360 17.94 22.00 -19.99
C GLU A 360 16.66 22.38 -20.74
N ARG A 361 16.77 22.87 -21.98
CA ARG A 361 15.62 23.25 -22.80
C ARG A 361 14.72 22.04 -23.11
N GLU A 362 15.30 20.92 -23.51
CA GLU A 362 14.57 19.70 -23.84
C GLU A 362 13.85 19.12 -22.62
N LEU A 363 14.53 19.03 -21.48
CA LEU A 363 13.94 18.52 -20.25
C LEU A 363 12.81 19.42 -19.75
N ASN A 364 12.97 20.74 -19.81
CA ASN A 364 11.89 21.66 -19.44
C ASN A 364 10.71 21.58 -20.41
N ALA A 365 10.95 21.42 -21.72
CA ALA A 365 9.89 21.25 -22.72
C ALA A 365 9.10 19.94 -22.53
N TRP A 366 9.79 18.84 -22.22
CA TRP A 366 9.16 17.57 -21.86
C TRP A 366 8.33 17.69 -20.58
N LEU A 367 8.90 18.27 -19.53
CA LEU A 367 8.26 18.38 -18.22
C LEU A 367 7.02 19.29 -18.24
N ALA A 368 7.03 20.34 -19.09
CA ALA A 368 5.91 21.26 -19.26
C ALA A 368 4.60 20.55 -19.68
N GLN A 369 4.67 19.37 -20.31
CA GLN A 369 3.48 18.59 -20.68
C GLN A 369 2.67 18.10 -19.45
N TYR A 370 3.33 17.99 -18.30
CA TYR A 370 2.74 17.53 -17.04
C TYR A 370 2.44 18.66 -16.05
N VAL A 371 2.67 19.92 -16.45
CA VAL A 371 2.41 21.11 -15.64
C VAL A 371 1.13 21.79 -16.10
N THR A 372 0.30 22.23 -15.15
CA THR A 372 -0.83 23.13 -15.42
C THR A 372 -0.72 24.41 -14.59
N VAL A 373 -0.82 25.55 -15.28
CA VAL A 373 -0.75 26.89 -14.66
C VAL A 373 -2.15 27.40 -14.29
N MET A 374 -3.20 26.64 -14.61
CA MET A 374 -4.56 27.00 -14.22
C MET A 374 -4.66 26.99 -12.68
N ASN A 375 -5.32 28.01 -12.12
CA ASN A 375 -5.49 28.14 -10.67
C ASN A 375 -6.42 27.06 -10.10
N ASP A 376 -7.48 26.72 -10.86
CA ASP A 376 -8.48 25.72 -10.46
C ASP A 376 -8.78 24.74 -11.60
N PRO A 377 -7.81 23.86 -11.97
CA PRO A 377 -8.05 22.84 -12.98
C PRO A 377 -9.06 21.82 -12.46
N ASP A 378 -9.86 21.25 -13.36
CA ASP A 378 -10.80 20.18 -13.04
C ASP A 378 -10.06 18.90 -12.58
N LYS A 379 -10.79 17.95 -11.99
CA LYS A 379 -10.24 16.71 -11.42
C LYS A 379 -9.48 15.88 -12.46
N GLU A 380 -9.97 15.83 -13.71
CA GLU A 380 -9.33 15.04 -14.76
C GLU A 380 -8.02 15.68 -15.21
N THR A 381 -8.02 17.01 -15.41
CA THR A 381 -6.79 17.75 -15.73
C THR A 381 -5.74 17.62 -14.64
N ARG A 382 -6.12 17.75 -13.35
CA ARG A 382 -5.19 17.53 -12.22
C ARG A 382 -4.61 16.12 -12.18
N GLY A 383 -5.43 15.13 -12.53
CA GLY A 383 -5.00 13.74 -12.59
C GLY A 383 -3.91 13.52 -13.66
N ARG A 384 -4.11 14.07 -14.86
CA ARG A 384 -3.17 13.91 -16.00
C ARG A 384 -1.94 14.82 -15.89
N ARG A 385 -2.10 16.00 -15.29
CA ARG A 385 -1.06 17.03 -15.08
C ARG A 385 -0.92 17.32 -13.59
N PRO A 386 -0.15 16.50 -12.85
CA PRO A 386 -0.12 16.56 -11.39
C PRO A 386 0.69 17.73 -10.82
N PHE A 387 1.43 18.47 -11.64
CA PHE A 387 2.29 19.57 -11.19
C PHE A 387 1.69 20.94 -11.52
N ASN A 388 1.84 21.89 -10.60
CA ASN A 388 1.52 23.31 -10.85
C ASN A 388 2.78 24.14 -11.14
N TYR A 389 3.95 23.61 -10.82
CA TYR A 389 5.25 24.21 -11.10
C TYR A 389 6.28 23.11 -11.26
N ALA A 390 7.15 23.27 -12.25
CA ALA A 390 8.28 22.38 -12.45
C ALA A 390 9.41 23.13 -13.17
N ARG A 391 10.64 22.89 -12.76
CA ARG A 391 11.83 23.48 -13.38
C ARG A 391 13.00 22.52 -13.30
N VAL A 392 13.71 22.39 -14.41
CA VAL A 392 14.98 21.68 -14.51
C VAL A 392 16.09 22.69 -14.73
N GLU A 393 17.17 22.58 -13.96
CA GLU A 393 18.41 23.35 -14.10
C GLU A 393 19.54 22.37 -14.39
N VAL A 394 20.35 22.63 -15.43
CA VAL A 394 21.46 21.75 -15.82
C VAL A 394 22.76 22.54 -15.75
N SER A 395 23.70 22.10 -14.92
CA SER A 395 25.02 22.69 -14.80
C SER A 395 26.10 21.69 -15.18
N GLY A 396 27.17 22.14 -15.83
CA GLY A 396 28.37 21.32 -16.03
C GLY A 396 29.04 20.98 -14.70
N GLU A 397 29.70 19.83 -14.64
CA GLU A 397 30.49 19.42 -13.49
C GLU A 397 31.94 19.90 -13.64
N ASP A 398 32.46 20.53 -12.59
CA ASP A 398 33.82 21.07 -12.59
C ASP A 398 34.84 19.92 -12.68
N GLY A 399 35.67 19.93 -13.73
CA GLY A 399 36.71 18.92 -13.95
C GLY A 399 36.29 17.70 -14.76
N ALA A 400 35.01 17.58 -15.17
CA ALA A 400 34.52 16.45 -15.95
C ALA A 400 33.75 16.93 -17.21
N ALA A 401 34.47 17.13 -18.31
CA ALA A 401 33.86 17.54 -19.57
C ALA A 401 32.84 16.50 -20.08
N GLY A 402 31.62 16.95 -20.38
CA GLY A 402 30.51 16.08 -20.79
C GLY A 402 29.67 15.52 -19.64
N TRP A 403 30.04 15.80 -18.38
CA TRP A 403 29.23 15.46 -17.21
C TRP A 403 28.39 16.66 -16.77
N TYR A 404 27.13 16.39 -16.46
CA TYR A 404 26.16 17.41 -16.10
C TYR A 404 25.43 17.02 -14.81
N THR A 405 25.28 18.00 -13.93
CA THR A 405 24.40 17.91 -12.76
C THR A 405 23.03 18.47 -13.12
N VAL A 406 22.01 17.64 -13.03
CA VAL A 406 20.61 18.02 -13.27
C VAL A 406 19.89 18.22 -11.94
N ARG A 407 19.38 19.41 -11.70
CA ARG A 407 18.53 19.74 -10.54
C ARG A 407 17.09 19.89 -10.99
N LEU A 408 16.23 18.98 -10.54
CA LEU A 408 14.80 19.01 -10.79
C LEU A 408 14.06 19.54 -9.55
N LYS A 409 13.28 20.61 -9.73
CA LYS A 409 12.37 21.14 -8.71
C LYS A 409 10.94 21.01 -9.22
N VAL A 410 10.08 20.32 -8.46
CA VAL A 410 8.67 20.15 -8.82
C VAL A 410 7.78 20.49 -7.63
N ARG A 411 6.62 21.07 -7.91
CA ARG A 411 5.57 21.34 -6.92
C ARG A 411 4.27 20.68 -7.41
N PRO A 412 3.76 19.66 -6.71
CA PRO A 412 2.51 19.02 -7.07
C PRO A 412 1.31 19.87 -6.66
N HIS A 413 0.12 19.54 -7.19
CA HIS A 413 -1.13 20.00 -6.60
C HIS A 413 -1.34 19.36 -5.23
N PHE A 414 -1.71 20.15 -4.23
CA PHE A 414 -1.98 19.64 -2.90
C PHE A 414 -3.36 18.99 -2.81
N ARG A 415 -3.41 17.82 -2.18
CA ARG A 415 -4.64 17.17 -1.76
C ARG A 415 -5.14 17.77 -0.45
N TYR A 416 -6.45 17.86 -0.31
CA TYR A 416 -7.08 18.20 0.96
C TYR A 416 -6.97 17.02 1.92
N MET A 417 -6.33 17.22 3.07
CA MET A 417 -6.09 16.16 4.06
C MET A 417 -6.63 16.48 5.46
N GLY A 418 -7.31 17.61 5.62
CA GLY A 418 -7.89 18.04 6.89
C GLY A 418 -7.90 19.55 7.05
N MET A 419 -8.70 20.02 8.01
CA MET A 419 -8.80 21.42 8.40
C MET A 419 -9.16 21.53 9.87
N HIS A 420 -8.62 22.52 10.56
CA HIS A 420 -9.07 22.87 11.91
C HIS A 420 -10.25 23.84 11.79
N PHE A 421 -11.41 23.46 12.34
CA PHE A 421 -12.58 24.33 12.42
C PHE A 421 -12.65 24.96 13.81
N THR A 422 -12.61 26.28 13.88
CA THR A 422 -12.89 27.02 15.13
C THR A 422 -14.27 27.64 15.01
N LEU A 423 -15.21 27.18 15.83
CA LEU A 423 -16.56 27.74 15.90
C LEU A 423 -16.58 28.82 16.99
N ALA A 424 -16.87 30.06 16.61
CA ALA A 424 -17.10 31.17 17.52
C ALA A 424 -18.50 31.74 17.31
N LEU A 425 -19.25 31.95 18.40
CA LEU A 425 -20.54 32.64 18.37
C LEU A 425 -20.29 34.16 18.39
N THR A 426 -20.60 34.84 17.29
CA THR A 426 -20.49 36.30 17.18
C THR A 426 -21.87 36.96 17.21
N GLY A 427 -22.11 37.84 18.20
CA GLY A 427 -23.41 38.51 18.41
C GLY A 427 -23.73 39.67 17.44
N LYS A 428 -22.75 40.09 16.63
CA LYS A 428 -22.95 40.93 15.44
C LYS A 428 -22.15 40.29 14.32
N LEU A 429 -22.80 39.92 13.22
CA LEU A 429 -22.10 39.74 11.95
C LEU A 429 -21.58 41.12 11.55
N ASP A 430 -20.27 41.24 11.34
CA ASP A 430 -19.74 42.39 10.61
C ASP A 430 -20.43 42.43 9.23
N ARG A 431 -20.97 43.60 8.89
CA ARG A 431 -21.79 43.83 7.69
C ARG A 431 -20.97 43.77 6.42
#